data_AF-A0AAU0VXX3-F1
#
_entry.id   AF-A0AAU0VXX3-F1
#
_cell.length_a   1.000
_cell.length_b   1.000
_cell.length_c   1.000
_cell.angle_alpha   90.00
_cell.angle_beta   90.00
_cell.angle_gamma   90.00
#
_symmetry.space_group_name_H-M   'P 1'
#
loop_
_entity.id
_entity.type
_entity.pdbx_description
1 polymer ?
#
loop_
_entity_poly.entity_id
_entity_poly.type
_entity_poly.pdbx_seq_one_letter_code
_entity_poly.pdbx_strand_id
1 'polypeptide(L)'
;MKFQIHTAIGHDATLVPAPLDTHEAAREFTATLARLFQVEPARVIHDEYRAAAYVWTNVTVSLPAIGEAVFSVDSRKTAREAVRLYLDNKAVPFAWTDRRSAGQTFAGAVAAAVRERDARAARQG
;
A
#
# COMPACT_ATOMS: atom_id res chain seq x y z
N MET A 1 -14.28 11.71 1.19
CA MET A 1 -13.31 11.04 2.09
C MET A 1 -12.32 12.07 2.62
N LYS A 2 -12.05 12.09 3.93
CA LYS A 2 -11.08 13.00 4.56
C LYS A 2 -9.78 12.22 4.80
N PHE A 3 -8.71 12.56 4.09
CA PHE A 3 -7.38 12.00 4.32
C PHE A 3 -6.87 12.49 5.68
N GLN A 4 -6.59 11.58 6.62
CA GLN A 4 -5.91 11.92 7.87
C GLN A 4 -4.42 11.61 7.71
N ILE A 5 -3.63 12.66 7.55
CA ILE A 5 -2.16 12.60 7.52
C ILE A 5 -1.69 12.77 8.97
N HIS A 6 -1.00 11.77 9.52
CA HIS A 6 -0.31 11.93 10.81
C HIS A 6 1.15 12.26 10.52
N THR A 7 1.52 13.53 10.69
CA THR A 7 2.90 13.98 10.47
C THR A 7 3.67 13.89 11.79
N ALA A 8 4.60 12.94 11.91
CA ALA A 8 5.60 12.97 12.97
C ALA A 8 6.70 13.98 12.62
N ILE A 9 6.93 14.95 13.51
CA ILE A 9 7.92 16.03 13.33
C ILE A 9 9.33 15.45 13.44
N GLY A 10 10.11 15.52 12.36
CA GLY A 10 11.51 15.09 12.30
C GLY A 10 12.36 16.07 11.49
N HIS A 11 13.53 16.39 12.02
CA HIS A 11 14.45 17.49 11.67
C HIS A 11 14.99 17.47 10.23
N ASP A 12 15.28 18.65 9.68
CA ASP A 12 15.85 18.91 8.35
C ASP A 12 17.19 18.17 8.15
N ALA A 13 17.14 17.11 7.35
CA ALA A 13 18.31 16.48 6.76
C ALA A 13 17.99 16.25 5.28
N THR A 14 18.98 16.42 4.39
CA THR A 14 18.82 16.18 2.95
C THR A 14 18.29 14.77 2.71
N LEU A 15 16.99 14.69 2.44
CA LEU A 15 16.26 13.45 2.23
C LEU A 15 16.72 12.80 0.93
N VAL A 16 17.10 11.51 0.99
CA VAL A 16 17.20 10.68 -0.23
C VAL A 16 15.84 10.75 -0.93
N PRO A 17 15.77 11.11 -2.23
CA PRO A 17 14.50 11.22 -2.92
C PRO A 17 13.74 9.90 -2.83
N ALA A 18 12.46 9.98 -2.46
CA ALA A 18 11.62 8.81 -2.32
C ALA A 18 11.58 8.04 -3.66
N PRO A 19 11.77 6.71 -3.63
CA PRO A 19 11.82 5.90 -4.85
C PRO A 19 10.46 5.77 -5.58
N LEU A 20 9.41 6.35 -4.98
CA LEU A 20 8.03 6.33 -5.43
C LEU A 20 7.31 7.57 -4.88
N ASP A 21 6.45 8.21 -5.68
CA ASP A 21 5.47 9.16 -5.15
C ASP A 21 4.40 8.38 -4.37
N THR A 22 4.52 8.40 -3.04
CA THR A 22 3.66 7.66 -2.13
C THR A 22 2.22 8.18 -2.13
N HIS A 23 2.01 9.47 -2.40
CA HIS A 23 0.68 10.07 -2.43
C HIS A 23 -0.10 9.67 -3.67
N GLU A 24 0.55 9.74 -4.84
CA GLU A 24 -0.04 9.26 -6.09
C GLU A 24 -0.33 7.76 -6.01
N ALA A 25 0.64 6.96 -5.57
CA ALA A 25 0.46 5.53 -5.39
C ALA A 25 -0.67 5.20 -4.41
N ALA A 26 -0.79 5.94 -3.29
CA ALA A 26 -1.87 5.76 -2.32
C ALA A 26 -3.25 6.03 -2.91
N ARG A 27 -3.38 7.13 -3.66
CA ARG A 27 -4.63 7.53 -4.31
C ARG A 27 -5.06 6.47 -5.31
N GLU A 28 -4.16 6.03 -6.17
CA GLU A 28 -4.45 5.03 -7.19
C GLU A 28 -4.72 3.65 -6.59
N PHE A 29 -3.96 3.24 -5.57
CA PHE A 29 -4.15 1.99 -4.85
C PHE A 29 -5.55 1.93 -4.25
N THR A 30 -5.94 2.97 -3.50
CA THR A 30 -7.25 3.10 -2.87
C THR A 30 -8.37 3.07 -3.90
N ALA A 31 -8.26 3.91 -4.95
CA ALA A 31 -9.28 3.98 -6.01
C ALA A 31 -9.42 2.66 -6.78
N THR A 32 -8.30 1.98 -7.06
CA THR A 32 -8.31 0.71 -7.77
C THR A 32 -8.91 -0.41 -6.92
N LEU A 33 -8.59 -0.47 -5.62
CA LEU A 33 -9.22 -1.41 -4.69
C LEU A 33 -10.73 -1.17 -4.60
N ALA A 34 -11.16 0.08 -4.40
CA ALA A 34 -12.57 0.43 -4.34
C ALA A 34 -13.32 0.00 -5.61
N ARG A 35 -12.72 0.24 -6.78
CA ARG A 35 -13.27 -0.18 -8.07
C ARG A 35 -13.31 -1.70 -8.23
N LEU A 36 -12.25 -2.42 -7.84
CA LEU A 36 -12.19 -3.88 -8.01
C LEU A 36 -13.19 -4.61 -7.13
N PHE A 37 -13.41 -4.10 -5.91
CA PHE A 37 -14.29 -4.72 -4.93
C PHE A 37 -15.68 -4.08 -4.86
N GLN A 38 -15.93 -3.01 -5.61
CA GLN A 38 -17.18 -2.26 -5.63
C GLN A 38 -17.62 -1.80 -4.23
N VAL A 39 -16.66 -1.41 -3.40
CA VAL A 39 -16.86 -1.03 -2.00
C VAL A 39 -16.00 0.18 -1.67
N GLU A 40 -16.58 1.16 -0.98
CA GLU A 40 -15.84 2.30 -0.47
C GLU A 40 -14.91 1.87 0.69
N PRO A 41 -13.66 2.36 0.75
CA PRO A 41 -12.78 2.08 1.87
C PRO A 41 -13.41 2.58 3.19
N ALA A 42 -13.36 1.75 4.22
CA ALA A 42 -13.78 2.15 5.57
C ALA A 42 -12.78 3.15 6.16
N ARG A 43 -11.49 2.99 5.83
CA ARG A 43 -10.40 3.82 6.34
C ARG A 43 -9.22 3.84 5.36
N VAL A 44 -8.58 5.00 5.27
CA VAL A 44 -7.29 5.18 4.58
C VAL A 44 -6.38 5.96 5.53
N ILE A 45 -5.22 5.39 5.85
CA ILE A 45 -4.20 5.98 6.73
C ILE A 45 -2.92 6.15 5.93
N HIS A 46 -2.34 7.34 6.02
CA HIS A 46 -1.00 7.61 5.55
C HIS A 46 -0.13 7.91 6.77
N ASP A 47 0.77 6.99 7.10
CA ASP A 47 1.66 7.07 8.25
C ASP A 47 3.11 7.19 7.77
N GLU A 48 3.80 8.23 8.24
CA GLU A 48 5.18 8.51 7.85
C GLU A 48 6.07 8.58 9.09
N TYR A 49 7.04 7.68 9.14
CA TYR A 49 8.13 7.74 10.09
C TYR A 49 9.33 8.43 9.45
N ARG A 50 9.78 9.55 10.03
CA ARG A 50 10.93 10.33 9.56
C ARG A 50 12.07 10.24 10.56
N ALA A 51 13.21 9.71 10.11
CA ALA A 51 14.48 9.75 10.82
C ALA A 51 15.47 10.64 10.05
N ALA A 52 16.57 11.03 10.70
CA ALA A 52 17.57 11.95 10.13
C ALA A 52 18.20 11.49 8.80
N ALA A 53 18.13 10.20 8.45
CA ALA A 53 18.71 9.66 7.22
C ALA A 53 17.69 8.98 6.30
N TYR A 54 16.43 8.83 6.71
CA TYR A 54 15.43 8.11 5.94
C TYR A 54 14.00 8.40 6.37
N VAL A 55 13.10 8.22 5.40
CA VAL A 55 11.65 8.15 5.57
C VAL A 55 11.17 6.72 5.34
N TRP A 56 10.28 6.27 6.20
CA TRP A 56 9.49 5.06 6.01
C TRP A 56 8.03 5.47 5.95
N THR A 57 7.35 5.12 4.86
CA THR A 57 5.95 5.45 4.65
C THR A 57 5.11 4.19 4.63
N ASN A 58 4.03 4.14 5.39
CA ASN A 58 3.01 3.10 5.34
C ASN A 58 1.69 3.72 4.87
N VAL A 59 1.05 3.06 3.91
CA VAL A 59 -0.30 3.40 3.47
C VAL A 59 -1.19 2.21 3.74
N THR A 60 -2.11 2.39 4.68
CA THR A 60 -3.06 1.37 5.10
C THR A 60 -4.44 1.70 4.55
N VAL A 61 -5.03 0.74 3.84
CA VAL A 61 -6.36 0.84 3.25
C VAL A 61 -7.21 -0.31 3.79
N SER A 62 -8.24 0.01 4.56
CA SER A 62 -9.17 -0.97 5.12
C SER A 62 -10.45 -0.99 4.30
N LEU A 63 -10.80 -2.12 3.68
CA LEU A 63 -12.10 -2.34 3.04
C LEU A 63 -12.81 -3.50 3.75
N PRO A 64 -14.11 -3.38 4.09
CA PRO A 64 -14.87 -4.46 4.73
C PRO A 64 -14.82 -5.79 3.96
N ALA A 65 -14.78 -5.75 2.62
CA ALA A 65 -14.76 -6.93 1.77
C ALA A 65 -13.40 -7.65 1.71
N ILE A 66 -12.31 -7.00 2.12
CA ILE A 66 -10.95 -7.56 1.96
C ILE A 66 -10.22 -7.73 3.28
N GLY A 67 -10.45 -6.85 4.26
CA GLY A 67 -9.61 -6.68 5.43
C GLY A 67 -8.69 -5.46 5.29
N GLU A 68 -7.47 -5.57 5.82
CA GLU A 68 -6.48 -4.49 5.81
C GLU A 68 -5.38 -4.74 4.77
N ALA A 69 -5.28 -3.85 3.79
CA ALA A 69 -4.23 -3.88 2.78
C ALA A 69 -3.23 -2.75 3.02
N VAL A 70 -1.93 -3.07 3.07
CA VAL A 70 -0.87 -2.11 3.39
C VAL A 70 0.21 -2.17 2.33
N PHE A 71 0.63 -1.02 1.80
CA PHE A 71 1.94 -0.92 1.16
C PHE A 71 2.88 -0.03 1.98
N SER A 72 4.14 -0.43 2.04
CA SER A 72 5.19 0.27 2.77
C SER A 72 6.30 0.68 1.81
N VAL A 73 6.88 1.86 1.98
CA VAL A 73 8.00 2.38 1.19
C VAL A 73 9.16 2.76 2.11
N ASP A 74 10.32 2.14 1.89
CA ASP A 74 11.59 2.42 2.58
C ASP A 74 12.50 3.25 1.67
N SER A 75 12.66 4.54 1.99
CA SER A 75 13.50 5.47 1.20
C SER A 75 14.99 5.14 1.18
N ARG A 76 15.48 4.23 2.05
CA ARG A 76 16.88 3.76 2.02
C ARG A 76 17.16 2.84 0.84
N LYS A 77 16.12 2.35 0.18
CA LYS A 77 16.20 1.37 -0.90
C LYS A 77 15.79 1.97 -2.22
N THR A 78 16.24 1.36 -3.31
CA THR A 78 15.93 1.82 -4.66
C THR A 78 14.72 1.07 -5.23
N ALA A 79 13.82 1.81 -5.86
CA ALA A 79 12.73 1.34 -6.70
C ALA A 79 11.98 0.11 -6.13
N ARG A 80 12.26 -1.08 -6.68
CA ARG A 80 11.48 -2.29 -6.42
C ARG A 80 11.65 -2.83 -4.99
N GLU A 81 12.85 -2.71 -4.43
CA GLU A 81 13.15 -3.26 -3.09
C GLU A 81 12.64 -2.38 -1.95
N ALA A 82 12.33 -1.12 -2.28
CA ALA A 82 11.77 -0.16 -1.35
C ALA A 82 10.34 -0.49 -0.94
N VAL A 83 9.62 -1.24 -1.79
CA VAL A 83 8.19 -1.47 -1.58
C VAL A 83 7.93 -2.85 -1.00
N ARG A 84 7.10 -2.89 0.04
CA ARG A 84 6.49 -4.12 0.55
C ARG A 84 4.97 -4.00 0.52
N LEU A 85 4.29 -5.12 0.32
CA LEU A 85 2.83 -5.17 0.22
C LEU A 85 2.31 -6.26 1.15
N TYR A 86 1.21 -5.98 1.85
CA TYR A 86 0.62 -6.85 2.84
C TYR A 86 -0.91 -6.86 2.72
N LEU A 87 -1.50 -7.99 3.08
CA LEU A 87 -2.93 -8.19 3.29
C LEU A 87 -3.12 -8.93 4.62
N ASP A 88 -3.83 -8.33 5.56
CA ASP A 88 -4.05 -8.86 6.91
C ASP A 88 -2.74 -9.31 7.59
N ASN A 89 -1.72 -8.44 7.57
CA ASN A 89 -0.36 -8.68 8.06
C ASN A 89 0.41 -9.82 7.38
N LYS A 90 -0.08 -10.38 6.26
CA LYS A 90 0.63 -11.38 5.46
C LYS A 90 1.22 -10.72 4.23
N ALA A 91 2.49 -11.01 3.93
CA ALA A 91 3.16 -10.49 2.75
C ALA A 91 2.46 -10.96 1.47
N VAL A 92 2.21 -10.01 0.55
CA VAL A 92 1.59 -10.27 -0.75
C VAL A 92 2.66 -10.09 -1.82
N PRO A 93 2.96 -11.14 -2.61
CA PRO A 93 3.88 -11.01 -3.73
C PRO A 93 3.22 -10.18 -4.84
N PHE A 94 4.04 -9.37 -5.52
CA PHE A 94 3.62 -8.64 -6.70
C PHE A 94 4.79 -8.54 -7.68
N ALA A 95 4.48 -8.33 -8.96
CA ALA A 95 5.46 -8.09 -10.00
C ALA A 95 5.25 -6.69 -10.57
N TRP A 96 6.33 -5.94 -10.72
CA TRP A 96 6.31 -4.66 -11.41
C TRP A 96 6.02 -4.87 -12.89
N THR A 97 5.09 -4.08 -13.43
CA THR A 97 4.75 -4.12 -14.85
C THR A 97 4.80 -2.72 -15.43
N ASP A 98 5.48 -2.53 -16.55
CA ASP A 98 5.64 -1.20 -17.17
C ASP A 98 4.34 -0.60 -17.73
N ARG A 99 3.25 -1.38 -17.75
CA ARG A 99 1.93 -0.98 -18.28
C ARG A 99 0.98 -0.44 -17.22
N ARG A 100 1.35 -0.46 -15.95
CA ARG A 100 0.49 -0.05 -14.83
C ARG A 100 1.25 0.82 -13.87
N SER A 101 0.55 1.75 -13.26
CA SER A 101 1.10 2.52 -12.17
C SER A 101 1.36 1.64 -10.93
N ALA A 102 2.11 2.17 -9.97
CA ALA A 102 2.42 1.46 -8.73
C ALA A 102 1.13 1.08 -7.97
N GLY A 103 0.21 2.03 -7.77
CA GLY A 103 -1.03 1.79 -7.05
C GLY A 103 -1.92 0.74 -7.72
N GLN A 104 -2.01 0.75 -9.05
CA GLN A 104 -2.74 -0.27 -9.81
C GLN A 104 -2.10 -1.65 -9.69
N THR A 105 -0.76 -1.71 -9.71
CA THR A 105 0.00 -2.95 -9.54
C THR A 105 -0.27 -3.57 -8.17
N PHE A 106 -0.19 -2.77 -7.11
CA PHE A 106 -0.43 -3.23 -5.74
C PHE A 106 -1.88 -3.69 -5.53
N ALA A 107 -2.84 -2.92 -6.02
CA ALA A 107 -4.26 -3.28 -5.91
C ALA A 107 -4.58 -4.59 -6.65
N GLY A 108 -3.96 -4.80 -7.82
CA GLY A 108 -4.09 -6.05 -8.58
C GLY A 108 -3.55 -7.26 -7.82
N ALA A 109 -2.41 -7.10 -7.15
CA ALA A 109 -1.81 -8.16 -6.33
C ALA A 109 -2.63 -8.48 -5.08
N VAL A 110 -3.12 -7.46 -4.36
CA VAL A 110 -4.07 -7.64 -3.25
C VAL A 110 -5.33 -8.37 -3.72
N ALA A 111 -5.89 -7.97 -4.86
CA ALA A 111 -7.07 -8.63 -5.40
C ALA A 111 -6.84 -10.10 -5.77
N ALA A 112 -5.65 -10.45 -6.26
CA ALA A 112 -5.28 -11.84 -6.48
C ALA A 112 -5.15 -12.61 -5.15
N ALA A 113 -4.53 -12.01 -4.13
CA ALA A 113 -4.38 -12.63 -2.81
C ALA A 113 -5.74 -12.88 -2.11
N VAL A 114 -6.68 -11.93 -2.20
CA VAL A 114 -8.04 -12.09 -1.68
C VAL A 114 -8.74 -13.27 -2.35
N ARG A 115 -8.73 -13.34 -3.70
CA ARG A 115 -9.35 -14.46 -4.43
C ARG A 115 -8.77 -15.81 -4.05
N GLU A 116 -7.45 -15.89 -3.87
CA GLU A 116 -6.79 -17.13 -3.45
C GLU A 116 -7.16 -17.52 -2.01
N ARG A 117 -7.24 -16.55 -1.09
CA ARG A 117 -7.72 -16.77 0.28
C ARG A 117 -9.13 -17.35 0.28
N ASP A 118 -10.03 -16.74 -0.46
CA ASP A 118 -11.44 -17.14 -0.49
C ASP A 118 -11.61 -18.52 -1.16
N ALA A 119 -10.84 -18.80 -2.22
CA ALA A 119 -10.81 -20.11 -2.86
C ALA A 119 -10.27 -21.22 -1.94
N ARG A 120 -9.31 -20.91 -1.05
CA ARG A 120 -8.84 -21.87 -0.03
C ARG A 120 -9.90 -22.14 1.03
N ALA A 121 -10.58 -21.10 1.51
CA ALA A 121 -11.65 -21.25 2.48
C ALA A 121 -12.78 -22.14 1.94
N ALA A 122 -13.17 -21.96 0.67
CA ALA A 122 -14.19 -22.76 0.01
C ALA A 122 -13.82 -24.24 -0.20
N ARG A 123 -12.53 -24.60 -0.18
CA ARG A 123 -12.07 -26.00 -0.26
C ARG A 123 -12.00 -26.70 1.10
N GLN A 124 -12.07 -25.93 2.18
CA GLN A 124 -11.89 -26.41 3.56
C GLN A 124 -13.22 -26.47 4.35
N GLY A 125 -14.28 -25.87 3.83
CA GLY A 125 -15.65 -25.98 4.34
C GLY A 125 -16.48 -26.94 3.51
#